data_AF-A0A3D3RJU0-F1
#
_entry.id   AF-A0A3D3RJU0-F1
#
_cell.length_a   1.000
_cell.length_b   1.000
_cell.length_c   1.000
_cell.angle_alpha   90.00
_cell.angle_beta   90.00
_cell.angle_gamma   90.00
#
_symmetry.space_group_name_H-M   'P 1'
#
loop_
_entity.id
_entity.type
_entity.pdbx_description
1 polymer ?
#
loop_
_entity_poly.entity_id
_entity_poly.type
_entity_poly.pdbx_seq_one_letter_code
_entity_poly.pdbx_strand_id
1 'polypeptide(L)'
;MISITCHRQWMKRGAILLFWLLVWQLVAVIMDNSIILVTPLEVGKRAVLLLKTKEFYQVIAYSCVRIFYGLLGAWLLGGLLGAISYKVQWLKELIAPIIHLMKTVPVASFVILALIWIGSEKLT
;
A
#
# COMPACT_ATOMS: atom_id res chain seq x y z
N MET A 1 -7.38 -4.48 -39.84
CA MET A 1 -7.66 -3.07 -39.46
C MET A 1 -7.52 -2.78 -37.95
N ILE A 2 -6.99 -3.68 -37.10
CA ILE A 2 -6.93 -3.52 -35.62
C ILE A 2 -5.52 -3.16 -35.12
N SER A 3 -4.46 -3.31 -35.93
CA SER A 3 -3.07 -3.15 -35.47
C SER A 3 -2.60 -1.69 -35.31
N ILE A 4 -3.14 -0.75 -36.10
CA ILE A 4 -2.62 0.64 -36.17
C ILE A 4 -3.06 1.49 -34.96
N THR A 5 -4.20 1.17 -34.34
CA THR A 5 -4.72 1.92 -33.17
C THR A 5 -3.95 1.63 -31.89
N CYS A 6 -3.37 0.43 -31.73
CA CYS A 6 -2.58 0.06 -30.56
C CYS A 6 -1.31 0.92 -30.46
N HIS A 7 -0.56 1.08 -31.56
CA HIS A 7 0.69 1.85 -31.54
C HIS A 7 0.48 3.33 -31.22
N ARG A 8 -0.56 3.95 -31.79
CA ARG A 8 -0.89 5.37 -31.52
C ARG A 8 -1.33 5.61 -30.07
N GLN A 9 -2.02 4.65 -29.44
CA GLN A 9 -2.41 4.77 -28.02
C GLN A 9 -1.19 4.63 -27.09
N TRP A 10 -0.26 3.72 -27.39
CA TRP A 10 0.99 3.60 -26.62
C TRP A 10 1.87 4.85 -26.72
N MET A 11 2.00 5.45 -27.91
CA MET A 11 2.71 6.71 -28.09
C MET A 11 2.07 7.87 -27.30
N LYS A 12 0.74 7.98 -27.34
CA LYS A 12 0.01 9.01 -26.58
C LYS A 12 0.23 8.83 -25.07
N ARG A 13 0.11 7.61 -24.55
CA ARG A 13 0.35 7.32 -23.13
C ARG A 13 1.80 7.60 -22.74
N GLY A 14 2.77 7.22 -23.57
CA GLY A 14 4.18 7.53 -23.37
C GLY A 14 4.45 9.03 -23.32
N ALA A 15 3.87 9.81 -24.24
CA ALA A 15 3.99 11.26 -24.24
C ALA A 15 3.37 11.92 -22.99
N ILE A 16 2.21 11.42 -22.53
CA ILE A 16 1.57 11.90 -21.29
C ILE A 16 2.44 11.60 -20.07
N LEU A 17 2.99 10.39 -19.98
CA LEU A 17 3.91 10.01 -18.90
C LEU A 17 5.18 10.86 -18.92
N LEU A 18 5.77 11.07 -20.09
CA LEU A 18 6.97 11.90 -20.25
C LEU A 18 6.68 13.36 -19.87
N PHE A 19 5.55 13.91 -20.29
CA PHE A 19 5.11 15.25 -19.90
C PHE A 19 5.02 15.38 -18.37
N TRP A 20 4.36 14.44 -17.70
CA TRP A 20 4.24 14.46 -16.24
C TRP A 20 5.58 14.24 -15.52
N LEU A 21 6.46 13.39 -16.06
CA LEU A 21 7.83 13.23 -15.55
C LEU A 21 8.64 14.52 -15.69
N LEU A 22 8.50 15.25 -16.80
CA LEU A 22 9.14 16.55 -17.00
C LEU A 22 8.58 17.60 -16.04
N VAL A 23 7.26 17.66 -15.85
CA VAL A 23 6.64 18.54 -14.86
C VAL A 23 7.20 18.24 -13.47
N TRP A 24 7.28 16.97 -13.08
CA TRP A 24 7.86 16.59 -11.79
C TRP A 24 9.34 16.97 -11.68
N GLN A 25 10.14 16.70 -12.70
CA GLN A 25 11.56 17.08 -12.74
C GLN A 25 11.73 18.60 -12.62
N LEU A 26 10.93 19.40 -13.34
CA LEU A 26 11.01 20.86 -13.32
C LEU A 26 10.60 21.41 -11.95
N VAL A 27 9.49 20.93 -11.38
CA VAL A 27 9.02 21.34 -10.05
C VAL A 27 10.06 20.98 -8.98
N ALA A 28 10.64 19.77 -9.03
CA ALA A 28 11.66 19.34 -8.08
C ALA A 28 12.93 20.21 -8.14
N VAL A 29 13.36 20.62 -9.33
CA VAL A 29 14.52 21.50 -9.51
C VAL A 29 14.23 22.92 -9.05
N ILE A 30 13.04 23.47 -9.35
CA ILE A 30 12.66 24.84 -8.97
C ILE A 30 12.55 24.99 -7.45
N MET A 31 12.12 23.94 -6.74
CA MET A 31 11.92 24.02 -5.30
C MET A 31 13.22 23.98 -4.47
N ASP A 32 14.37 23.67 -5.09
CA ASP A 32 15.74 23.64 -4.53
C ASP A 32 15.85 23.03 -3.12
N ASN A 33 14.89 22.18 -2.75
CA ASN A 33 14.77 21.54 -1.46
C ASN A 33 14.81 20.03 -1.69
N SER A 34 16.03 19.50 -1.67
CA SER A 34 16.31 18.07 -1.79
C SER A 34 15.64 17.23 -0.70
N ILE A 35 15.13 17.88 0.37
CA ILE A 35 14.43 17.25 1.48
C ILE A 35 12.95 17.01 1.18
N ILE A 36 12.29 17.88 0.41
CA ILE A 36 10.83 17.80 0.17
C ILE A 36 10.52 17.15 -1.18
N LEU A 37 11.32 17.42 -2.22
CA LEU A 37 11.04 16.97 -3.59
C LEU A 37 12.33 16.55 -4.30
N VAL A 38 12.65 15.26 -4.19
CA VAL A 38 13.77 14.63 -4.90
C VAL A 38 13.43 14.47 -6.38
N THR A 39 14.40 14.72 -7.26
CA THR A 39 14.21 14.55 -8.71
C THR A 39 13.99 13.08 -9.10
N PRO A 40 13.14 12.77 -10.10
CA PRO A 40 12.90 11.38 -10.53
C PRO A 40 14.17 10.61 -10.90
N LEU A 41 15.18 11.30 -11.46
CA LEU A 41 16.48 10.71 -11.77
C LEU A 41 17.23 10.26 -10.51
N GLU A 42 17.21 11.06 -9.45
CA GLU A 42 17.85 10.73 -8.19
C GLU A 42 17.08 9.61 -7.45
N VAL A 43 15.75 9.62 -7.50
CA VAL A 43 14.92 8.50 -7.01
C VAL A 43 15.33 7.19 -7.70
N GLY A 44 15.47 7.20 -9.03
CA GLY A 44 15.90 6.02 -9.79
C GLY A 44 17.30 5.52 -9.38
N LYS A 45 18.27 6.43 -9.23
CA LYS A 45 19.63 6.08 -8.76
C LYS A 45 19.60 5.47 -7.36
N ARG A 46 18.86 6.08 -6.43
CA ARG A 46 18.74 5.59 -5.04
C ARG A 46 18.03 4.24 -4.98
N ALA A 47 17.00 4.03 -5.80
CA ALA A 47 16.32 2.74 -5.89
C ALA A 47 17.28 1.63 -6.35
N VAL A 48 18.07 1.87 -7.39
CA VAL A 48 19.09 0.90 -7.86
C VAL A 48 20.18 0.65 -6.82
N LEU A 49 20.59 1.68 -6.07
CA LEU A 49 21.54 1.53 -4.97
C LEU A 49 20.96 0.65 -3.85
N LEU A 50 19.71 0.91 -3.44
CA LEU A 50 18.99 0.13 -2.41
C LEU A 50 18.81 -1.33 -2.82
N LEU A 51 18.54 -1.61 -4.09
CA LEU A 51 18.44 -2.98 -4.60
C LEU A 51 19.72 -3.81 -4.39
N LYS A 52 20.88 -3.16 -4.18
CA LYS A 52 22.16 -3.84 -3.90
C LYS A 52 22.44 -4.02 -2.40
N THR A 53 21.68 -3.39 -1.51
CA THR A 53 21.93 -3.49 -0.06
C THR A 53 21.19 -4.69 0.53
N LYS A 54 21.81 -5.38 1.50
CA LYS A 54 21.17 -6.49 2.21
C LYS A 54 20.01 -6.02 3.09
N GLU A 55 20.13 -4.82 3.65
CA GLU A 55 19.12 -4.17 4.50
C GLU A 55 17.79 -4.01 3.77
N PHE A 56 17.80 -3.66 2.48
CA PHE A 56 16.59 -3.53 1.68
C PHE A 56 15.77 -4.83 1.65
N TYR A 57 16.43 -5.96 1.40
CA TYR A 57 15.76 -7.26 1.40
C TYR A 57 15.29 -7.69 2.79
N GLN A 58 16.03 -7.33 3.85
CA GLN A 58 15.60 -7.58 5.23
C GLN A 58 14.30 -6.83 5.56
N VAL A 59 14.20 -5.56 5.17
CA VAL A 59 12.99 -4.75 5.37
C VAL A 59 11.80 -5.32 4.59
N ILE A 60 12.03 -5.77 3.34
CA ILE A 60 10.99 -6.46 2.55
C ILE A 60 10.56 -7.74 3.25
N ALA A 61 11.51 -8.59 3.64
CA ALA A 61 11.21 -9.87 4.28
C ALA A 61 10.43 -9.66 5.58
N TYR A 62 10.84 -8.72 6.43
CA TYR A 62 10.14 -8.37 7.65
C TYR A 62 8.71 -7.89 7.38
N SER A 63 8.53 -7.03 6.38
CA SER A 63 7.21 -6.53 5.98
C SER A 63 6.31 -7.66 5.47
N CYS A 64 6.85 -8.53 4.60
CA CYS A 64 6.16 -9.71 4.10
C CYS A 64 5.73 -10.63 5.25
N VAL A 65 6.67 -11.02 6.12
CA VAL A 65 6.42 -11.89 7.27
C VAL A 65 5.33 -11.32 8.17
N ARG A 66 5.37 -10.02 8.48
CA ARG A 66 4.34 -9.34 9.27
C ARG A 66 2.96 -9.40 8.60
N ILE A 67 2.88 -9.17 7.29
CA ILE A 67 1.63 -9.27 6.52
C ILE A 67 1.12 -10.72 6.54
N PHE A 68 2.00 -11.69 6.33
CA PHE A 68 1.65 -13.11 6.36
C PHE A 68 1.11 -13.53 7.73
N TYR A 69 1.76 -13.14 8.83
CA TYR A 69 1.25 -13.42 10.17
C TYR A 69 -0.11 -12.77 10.43
N GLY A 70 -0.31 -11.53 9.99
CA GLY A 70 -1.61 -10.86 10.08
C GLY A 70 -2.70 -11.59 9.29
N LEU A 71 -2.39 -12.01 8.07
CA LEU A 71 -3.32 -12.76 7.21
C LEU A 71 -3.64 -14.14 7.77
N LEU A 72 -2.62 -14.88 8.22
CA LEU A 72 -2.80 -16.20 8.83
C LEU A 72 -3.62 -16.10 10.12
N GLY A 73 -3.34 -15.12 10.96
CA GLY A 73 -4.13 -14.86 12.17
C GLY A 73 -5.59 -14.53 11.84
N ALA A 74 -5.84 -13.67 10.85
CA ALA A 74 -7.19 -13.34 10.41
C ALA A 74 -7.92 -14.56 9.82
N TRP A 75 -7.23 -15.39 9.02
CA TRP A 75 -7.80 -16.58 8.43
C TRP A 75 -8.15 -17.64 9.47
N LEU A 76 -7.25 -17.91 10.42
CA LEU A 76 -7.49 -18.86 11.51
C LEU A 76 -8.61 -18.38 12.43
N LEU A 77 -8.52 -17.16 12.96
CA LEU A 77 -9.52 -16.64 13.88
C LEU A 77 -10.88 -16.44 13.21
N GLY A 78 -10.89 -15.85 12.01
CA GLY A 78 -12.10 -15.67 11.21
C GLY A 78 -12.74 -16.99 10.80
N GLY A 79 -11.92 -17.97 10.40
CA GLY A 79 -12.38 -19.32 10.08
C GLY A 79 -12.97 -20.05 11.29
N LEU A 80 -12.30 -19.99 12.44
CA LEU A 80 -12.79 -20.58 13.69
C LEU A 80 -14.10 -19.91 14.15
N LEU A 81 -14.15 -18.58 14.19
CA LEU A 81 -15.36 -17.83 14.54
C LEU A 81 -16.50 -18.12 13.56
N GLY A 82 -16.21 -18.22 12.27
CA GLY A 82 -17.18 -18.60 11.24
C GLY A 82 -17.73 -20.02 11.44
N ALA A 83 -16.85 -20.99 11.75
CA ALA A 83 -17.24 -22.36 12.02
C ALA A 83 -18.07 -22.50 13.31
N ILE A 84 -17.74 -21.75 14.37
CA ILE A 84 -18.54 -21.73 15.61
C ILE A 84 -19.90 -21.07 15.35
N SER A 85 -19.93 -19.98 14.58
CA SER A 85 -21.17 -19.28 14.20
C SER A 85 -22.13 -20.14 13.38
N TYR A 86 -21.63 -21.17 12.69
CA TYR A 86 -22.48 -22.15 12.02
C TYR A 86 -23.29 -23.00 13.01
N LYS A 87 -22.71 -23.32 14.18
CA LYS A 87 -23.39 -24.13 15.20
C LYS A 87 -24.19 -23.28 16.19
N VAL A 88 -23.79 -22.02 16.42
CA VAL A 88 -24.39 -21.14 17.43
C VAL A 88 -25.01 -19.91 16.76
N GLN A 89 -26.34 -19.95 16.56
CA GLN A 89 -27.07 -18.85 15.92
C GLN A 89 -26.94 -17.52 16.68
N TRP A 90 -26.92 -17.55 18.01
CA TRP A 90 -26.73 -16.35 18.84
C TRP A 90 -25.40 -15.63 18.55
N LEU A 91 -24.32 -16.40 18.36
CA LEU A 91 -23.01 -15.82 18.05
C LEU A 91 -23.01 -15.17 16.66
N LYS A 92 -23.69 -15.80 15.68
CA LYS A 92 -23.86 -15.25 14.34
C LYS A 92 -24.59 -13.91 14.35
N GLU A 93 -25.65 -13.80 15.14
CA GLU A 93 -26.44 -12.56 15.28
C GLU A 93 -25.63 -11.45 15.96
N LEU A 94 -24.80 -11.78 16.96
CA LEU A 94 -23.92 -10.82 17.64
C LEU A 94 -22.81 -10.29 16.71
N ILE A 95 -22.21 -11.15 15.90
CA ILE A 95 -21.07 -10.78 15.02
C ILE A 95 -21.56 -10.10 13.72
N ALA A 96 -22.78 -10.39 13.25
CA ALA A 96 -23.34 -9.84 12.02
C ALA A 96 -23.25 -8.30 11.89
N PRO A 97 -23.65 -7.48 12.89
CA PRO A 97 -23.54 -6.02 12.80
C PRO A 97 -22.08 -5.57 12.73
N ILE A 98 -21.18 -6.21 13.48
CA ILE A 98 -19.74 -5.89 13.48
C ILE A 98 -19.16 -6.13 12.07
N ILE A 99 -19.48 -7.26 11.43
CA ILE A 99 -19.04 -7.55 10.06
C ILE A 99 -19.55 -6.50 9.07
N HIS A 100 -20.81 -6.05 9.21
CA HIS A 100 -21.37 -5.03 8.32
C HIS A 100 -20.64 -3.69 8.48
N LEU A 101 -20.37 -3.27 9.72
CA LEU A 101 -19.59 -2.07 9.99
C LEU A 101 -18.19 -2.18 9.38
N MET A 102 -17.48 -3.28 9.60
CA MET A 102 -16.14 -3.49 9.05
C MET A 102 -16.08 -3.42 7.52
N LYS A 103 -17.11 -3.89 6.82
CA LYS A 103 -17.20 -3.78 5.35
C LYS A 103 -17.35 -2.34 4.84
N THR A 104 -17.90 -1.45 5.66
CA THR A 104 -18.13 -0.04 5.29
C THR A 104 -16.97 0.87 5.63
N VAL A 105 -16.14 0.50 6.60
CA VAL A 105 -15.01 1.33 7.05
C VAL A 105 -13.91 1.35 5.98
N PRO A 106 -13.49 2.53 5.49
CA PRO A 106 -12.33 2.65 4.62
C PRO A 106 -11.08 2.21 5.38
N VAL A 107 -10.35 1.24 4.83
CA VAL A 107 -9.14 0.68 5.45
C VAL A 107 -8.13 1.78 5.82
N ALA A 108 -7.99 2.80 4.96
CA ALA A 108 -7.07 3.92 5.20
C ALA A 108 -7.43 4.74 6.46
N SER A 109 -8.71 5.04 6.68
CA SER A 109 -9.17 5.79 7.87
C SER A 109 -8.94 4.99 9.16
N PHE A 110 -9.14 3.67 9.11
CA PHE A 110 -8.85 2.80 10.24
C PHE A 110 -7.37 2.81 10.62
N VAL A 111 -6.46 2.79 9.63
CA VAL A 111 -5.02 2.88 9.88
C VAL A 111 -4.65 4.17 10.60
N ILE A 112 -5.22 5.32 10.18
CA ILE A 112 -4.96 6.61 10.84
C ILE A 112 -5.47 6.60 12.29
N LEU A 113 -6.69 6.12 12.54
CA LEU A 113 -7.23 6.00 13.89
C LEU A 113 -6.38 5.08 14.77
N ALA A 114 -5.93 3.94 14.24
CA ALA A 114 -5.03 3.02 14.93
C ALA A 114 -3.70 3.70 15.29
N LEU A 115 -3.12 4.50 14.39
CA LEU A 115 -1.89 5.25 14.65
C LEU A 115 -2.07 6.33 15.73
N ILE A 116 -3.20 7.02 15.77
CA ILE A 116 -3.51 8.02 16.81
C ILE A 116 -3.65 7.34 18.17
N TRP A 117 -4.31 6.18 18.22
CA TRP A 117 -4.68 5.52 19.47
C TRP A 117 -3.56 4.66 20.07
N ILE A 118 -2.77 3.98 19.23
CA ILE A 118 -1.61 3.18 19.65
C ILE A 118 -0.41 4.09 19.97
N GLY A 119 -0.45 5.36 19.54
CA GLY A 119 0.58 6.35 19.78
C GLY A 119 1.82 6.09 18.92
N SER A 120 2.48 7.17 18.47
CA SER A 120 3.82 7.08 17.87
C SER A 120 4.90 6.78 18.91
N GLU A 121 4.60 6.03 19.97
CA GLU A 121 5.49 5.80 21.13
C GLU A 121 6.60 4.77 20.86
N LYS A 122 6.80 4.35 19.60
CA LYS A 122 7.93 3.49 19.19
C LYS A 122 8.77 4.09 18.06
N LEU A 123 9.04 5.39 18.14
CA LEU A 123 10.00 6.10 17.27
C LEU A 123 11.19 6.70 18.03
N THR A 124 11.55 6.12 19.18
CA THR A 124 12.87 6.23 19.83
C THR A 124 13.35 4.84 20.17
#